data_AF-A0A1E3HAD9-F1
#
_entry.id   AF-A0A1E3HAD9-F1
#
_cell.length_a   1.000
_cell.length_b   1.000
_cell.length_c   1.000
_cell.angle_alpha   90.00
_cell.angle_beta   90.00
_cell.angle_gamma   90.00
#
_symmetry.space_group_name_H-M   'P 1'
#
loop_
_entity.id
_entity.type
_entity.pdbx_description
1 polymer ?
#
loop_
_entity_poly.entity_id
_entity_poly.type
_entity_poly.pdbx_seq_one_letter_code
_entity_poly.pdbx_strand_id
1 'polypeptide(L)'
;MATLVLAAAGAFLGQSFGFFGLVAGRALGALAGAALDRSLFGSSSTVERGRLSDLSVQASSEGVPVPRAMAARGSPARSSGRRGSPRR
;
A
#
# COMPACT_ATOMS: atom_id res chain seq x y z
N MET A 1 -6.97 6.33 -3.24
CA MET A 1 -8.07 5.69 -3.98
C MET A 1 -8.74 6.60 -5.00
N ALA A 2 -8.64 7.93 -4.92
CA ALA A 2 -9.13 8.86 -5.94
C ALA A 2 -8.47 8.63 -7.30
N THR A 3 -7.20 8.20 -7.33
CA THR A 3 -6.47 7.84 -8.56
C THR A 3 -7.23 6.85 -9.43
N LEU A 4 -7.70 5.74 -8.85
CA LEU A 4 -8.36 4.68 -9.61
C LEU A 4 -9.74 5.10 -10.09
N VAL A 5 -10.51 5.75 -9.22
CA VAL A 5 -11.86 6.23 -9.56
C VAL A 5 -11.79 7.26 -10.66
N LEU A 6 -10.91 8.25 -10.54
CA LEU A 6 -10.84 9.35 -11.49
C LEU A 6 -10.20 8.92 -12.81
N ALA A 7 -9.24 7.98 -12.80
CA ALA A 7 -8.75 7.35 -14.02
C ALA A 7 -9.83 6.54 -14.75
N ALA A 8 -10.67 5.80 -14.02
CA ALA A 8 -11.79 5.06 -14.60
C ALA A 8 -12.86 5.98 -15.18
N ALA A 9 -13.23 7.04 -14.44
CA ALA A 9 -14.17 8.06 -14.90
C ALA A 9 -13.65 8.82 -16.13
N GLY A 10 -12.37 9.21 -16.11
CA GLY A 10 -11.73 9.86 -17.24
C GLY A 10 -11.66 8.97 -18.49
N ALA A 11 -11.33 7.69 -18.34
CA ALA A 11 -11.36 6.73 -19.44
C ALA A 11 -12.79 6.56 -19.99
N PHE A 12 -13.77 6.47 -19.11
CA PHE A 12 -15.18 6.30 -19.47
C PHE A 12 -15.73 7.51 -20.22
N LEU A 13 -15.38 8.74 -19.82
CA LEU A 13 -15.78 9.95 -20.54
C LEU A 13 -15.00 10.10 -21.85
N GLY A 14 -13.71 9.78 -21.83
CA GLY A 14 -12.79 9.90 -22.95
C GLY A 14 -13.05 8.91 -24.09
N GLN A 15 -13.68 7.76 -23.82
CA GLN A 15 -13.98 6.75 -24.85
C GLN A 15 -14.84 7.30 -26.00
N SER A 16 -15.64 8.34 -25.73
CA SER A 16 -16.45 9.04 -26.74
C SER A 16 -15.63 9.70 -27.85
N PHE A 17 -14.35 9.99 -27.57
CA PHE A 17 -13.38 10.55 -28.53
C PHE A 17 -12.46 9.47 -29.14
N GLY A 18 -12.83 8.18 -29.01
CA GLY A 18 -12.05 7.05 -29.54
C GLY A 18 -10.87 6.64 -28.66
N PHE A 19 -9.92 5.89 -29.25
CA PHE A 19 -8.79 5.30 -28.51
C PHE A 19 -7.92 6.35 -27.82
N PHE A 20 -7.60 7.44 -28.50
CA PHE A 20 -6.80 8.52 -27.92
C PHE A 20 -7.52 9.21 -26.75
N GLY A 21 -8.83 9.41 -26.85
CA GLY A 21 -9.64 9.96 -25.78
C GLY A 21 -9.68 9.05 -24.55
N LEU A 22 -9.81 7.73 -24.74
CA LEU A 22 -9.75 6.76 -23.66
C LEU A 22 -8.40 6.81 -22.93
N VAL A 23 -7.29 6.82 -23.67
CA VAL A 23 -5.92 6.86 -23.10
C VAL A 23 -5.66 8.19 -22.40
N ALA A 24 -5.98 9.31 -23.06
CA ALA A 24 -5.79 10.65 -22.52
C ALA A 24 -6.66 10.88 -21.28
N GLY A 25 -7.93 10.48 -21.34
CA GLY A 25 -8.87 10.59 -20.21
C GLY A 25 -8.41 9.76 -19.01
N ARG A 26 -7.91 8.54 -19.24
CA ARG A 26 -7.34 7.70 -18.17
C ARG A 26 -6.09 8.33 -17.56
N ALA A 27 -5.19 8.85 -18.39
CA ALA A 27 -3.95 9.47 -17.95
C ALA A 27 -4.21 10.74 -17.13
N LEU A 28 -5.05 11.65 -17.63
CA LEU A 28 -5.44 12.87 -16.94
C LEU A 28 -6.17 12.57 -15.64
N GLY A 29 -7.10 11.60 -15.66
CA GLY A 29 -7.82 11.17 -14.46
C GLY A 29 -6.91 10.55 -13.40
N ALA A 30 -5.93 9.74 -13.82
CA ALA A 30 -4.93 9.17 -12.91
C ALA A 30 -4.04 10.26 -12.28
N LEU A 31 -3.59 11.24 -13.08
CA LEU A 31 -2.76 12.34 -12.57
C LEU A 31 -3.51 13.19 -11.55
N ALA A 32 -4.74 13.60 -11.87
CA ALA A 32 -5.58 14.37 -10.96
C ALA A 32 -5.93 13.57 -9.69
N GLY A 33 -6.24 12.29 -9.83
CA GLY A 33 -6.58 11.45 -8.69
C GLY A 33 -5.38 11.13 -7.79
N ALA A 34 -4.16 11.08 -8.36
CA ALA A 34 -2.92 10.94 -7.59
C ALA A 34 -2.60 12.20 -6.78
N ALA A 35 -2.85 13.39 -7.35
CA ALA A 35 -2.72 14.64 -6.63
C ALA A 35 -3.71 14.72 -5.45
N LEU A 36 -4.97 14.32 -5.67
CA LEU A 36 -5.98 14.25 -4.61
C LEU A 36 -5.63 13.23 -3.54
N ASP A 37 -5.18 12.03 -3.93
CA ASP A 37 -4.75 11.00 -2.98
C ASP A 37 -3.58 11.47 -2.11
N ARG A 38 -2.63 12.21 -2.70
CA ARG A 38 -1.51 12.78 -1.95
C ARG A 38 -1.95 13.95 -1.07
N SER A 39 -2.91 14.77 -1.49
CA SER A 39 -3.48 15.82 -0.65
C SER A 39 -4.24 15.26 0.55
N LEU A 40 -5.00 14.18 0.36
CA LEU A 40 -5.85 13.58 1.39
C LEU A 40 -5.07 12.68 2.34
N PHE A 41 -4.13 11.88 1.80
CA PHE A 41 -3.46 10.81 2.54
C PHE A 41 -1.93 10.94 2.55
N GLY A 42 -1.34 11.86 1.80
CA GLY A 42 0.11 12.03 1.70
C GLY A 42 0.78 12.56 2.96
N SER A 43 0.00 13.10 3.90
CA SER A 43 0.46 13.61 5.20
C SER A 43 0.52 12.53 6.29
N SER A 44 0.48 11.24 5.95
CA SER A 44 0.55 10.19 6.97
C SER A 44 1.92 10.24 7.66
N SER A 45 1.95 10.74 8.89
CA SER A 45 3.11 10.61 9.75
C SER A 45 3.46 9.13 9.87
N THR A 46 4.71 8.75 9.59
CA THR A 46 5.22 7.43 9.93
C THR A 46 5.21 7.29 11.44
N VAL A 47 4.13 6.74 11.98
CA VAL A 47 4.05 6.38 13.39
C VAL A 47 4.78 5.05 13.53
N GLU A 48 5.87 5.04 14.30
CA GLU A 48 6.56 3.81 14.70
C GLU A 48 5.58 2.97 15.54
N ARG A 49 4.76 2.16 14.88
CA ARG A 49 3.96 1.14 15.57
C ARG A 49 4.94 0.04 15.98
N GLY A 50 4.85 -0.38 17.24
CA GLY A 50 5.76 -1.34 17.86
C GLY A 50 6.16 -2.48 16.90
N ARG A 51 7.47 -2.74 16.84
CA ARG A 51 8.04 -3.72 15.91
C ARG A 51 7.37 -5.08 16.10
N LEU A 52 7.16 -5.80 15.00
CA LEU A 52 6.69 -7.17 15.02
C LEU A 52 7.75 -8.01 15.74
N SER A 53 7.48 -8.39 16.99
CA SER A 53 8.38 -9.25 17.77
C SER A 53 8.17 -10.69 17.32
N ASP A 54 9.15 -11.25 16.60
CA ASP A 54 9.13 -12.66 16.16
C ASP A 54 9.30 -13.66 17.31
N LEU A 55 9.61 -13.18 18.53
CA LEU A 55 9.81 -14.00 19.72
C LEU A 55 9.12 -13.37 20.94
N SER A 56 7.95 -13.90 21.34
CA SER A 56 7.35 -13.62 22.63
C SER A 56 7.96 -14.54 23.68
N VAL A 57 9.10 -14.18 24.26
CA VAL A 57 9.58 -14.85 25.47
C VAL A 57 8.64 -14.45 26.60
N GLN A 58 7.97 -15.43 27.19
CA GLN A 58 7.02 -15.25 28.31
C GLN A 58 7.79 -14.88 29.58
N ALA A 59 8.30 -13.64 29.63
CA ALA A 59 8.94 -13.09 30.81
C ALA A 59 7.86 -12.67 31.82
N SER A 60 7.93 -13.25 33.02
CA SER A 60 7.08 -12.86 34.15
C SER A 60 7.50 -11.46 34.61
N SER A 61 6.84 -10.43 34.09
CA SER A 61 6.98 -9.07 34.58
C SER A 61 5.58 -8.49 34.77
N GLU A 62 5.23 -8.19 36.01
CA GLU A 62 4.04 -7.41 36.32
C GLU A 62 4.18 -6.05 35.59
N GLY A 63 3.23 -5.74 34.69
CA GLY A 63 3.17 -4.44 34.00
C GLY A 63 3.41 -4.43 32.49
N VAL A 64 3.55 -5.57 31.80
CA VAL A 64 3.68 -5.57 30.33
C VAL A 64 2.37 -5.11 29.67
N PRO A 65 2.41 -4.17 28.69
CA PRO A 65 1.22 -3.77 27.95
C PRO A 65 0.59 -4.96 27.22
N VAL A 66 -0.73 -5.13 27.35
CA VAL A 66 -1.48 -6.20 26.69
C VAL A 66 -1.49 -5.97 25.17
N PRO A 67 -0.88 -6.86 24.37
CA PRO A 67 -0.86 -6.71 22.92
C PRO A 67 -2.27 -6.91 22.36
N ARG A 68 -2.77 -5.93 21.57
CA ARG A 68 -4.00 -6.10 20.79
C ARG A 68 -3.68 -6.83 19.49
N ALA A 69 -4.13 -8.06 19.37
CA ALA A 69 -4.09 -8.81 18.13
C ALA A 69 -5.19 -8.31 17.19
N MET A 70 -4.81 -7.69 16.07
CA MET A 70 -5.70 -7.51 14.92
C MET A 70 -5.37 -8.63 13.94
N ALA A 71 -6.38 -9.40 13.52
CA ALA A 71 -6.18 -10.47 12.55
C ALA A 71 -5.66 -9.89 11.22
N ALA A 72 -4.38 -10.13 10.92
CA ALA A 72 -3.82 -9.78 9.62
C ALA A 72 -4.37 -10.75 8.56
N ARG A 73 -5.15 -10.23 7.61
CA ARG A 73 -5.64 -11.02 6.48
C ARG A 73 -4.47 -11.29 5.55
N GLY A 74 -3.98 -12.54 5.56
CA GLY A 74 -2.76 -12.95 4.88
C GLY A 74 -2.83 -12.89 3.36
N SER A 75 -1.68 -12.63 2.76
CA SER A 75 -1.31 -13.18 1.46
C SER A 75 0.07 -13.83 1.60
N PRO A 76 0.28 -15.04 1.05
CA PRO A 76 1.53 -15.75 1.18
C PRO A 76 2.62 -15.03 0.37
N ALA A 77 3.63 -14.51 1.07
CA ALA A 77 4.84 -13.97 0.45
C ALA A 77 5.62 -15.12 -0.20
N ARG A 78 5.72 -15.06 -1.53
CA ARG A 78 6.48 -15.98 -2.37
C ARG A 78 7.97 -15.83 -2.05
N SER A 79 8.60 -16.89 -1.56
CA SER A 79 10.02 -16.95 -1.24
C SER A 79 10.87 -16.91 -2.51
N SER A 80 11.58 -15.81 -2.75
CA SER A 80 12.70 -15.78 -3.70
C SER A 80 13.98 -16.09 -2.94
N GLY A 81 14.45 -17.33 -3.03
CA GLY A 81 15.73 -17.76 -2.46
C GLY A 81 16.90 -17.00 -3.05
N ARG A 82 17.70 -16.36 -2.20
CA ARG A 82 19.01 -15.84 -2.55
C ARG A 82 20.08 -16.75 -1.96
N ARG A 83 20.57 -17.66 -2.79
CA ARG A 83 21.66 -18.58 -2.50
C ARG A 83 22.95 -17.78 -2.31
N GLY A 84 23.65 -18.06 -1.21
CA GLY A 84 24.83 -17.35 -0.75
C GLY A 84 26.04 -17.46 -1.69
N SER A 85 26.85 -16.41 -1.63
CA SER A 85 28.22 -16.29 -2.09
C SER A 85 29.20 -17.14 -1.25
N PRO A 86 30.24 -17.77 -1.82
CA PRO A 86 31.37 -18.26 -1.04
C PRO A 86 32.36 -17.11 -0.80
N ARG A 87 32.70 -16.95 0.49
CA ARG A 87 33.80 -16.11 0.98
C ARG A 87 35.13 -16.69 0.52
N ARG A 88 36.06 -15.82 0.12
CA ARG A 88 37.50 -16.04 0.26
C ARG A 88 37.99 -15.12 1.37
#